data_AF-A0A0B7H563-F1
#
_entry.id   AF-A0A0B7H563-F1
#
_cell.length_a   1.000
_cell.length_b   1.000
_cell.length_c   1.000
_cell.angle_alpha   90.00
_cell.angle_beta   90.00
_cell.angle_gamma   90.00
#
_symmetry.space_group_name_H-M   'P 1'
#
loop_
_entity.id
_entity.type
_entity.pdbx_description
1 polymer ?
#
loop_
_entity_poly.entity_id
_entity_poly.type
_entity_poly.pdbx_seq_one_letter_code
_entity_poly.pdbx_strand_id
1 'polypeptide(L)' 'MKIGKWKRKNVSLVLFDLSHVNNALQRYDTQPIHGIIGADILKKGKAIIDYPKKTLFLK' A
#
# COMPACT_ATOMS: atom_id res chain seq x y z
N MET A 1 -1.68 13.07 -0.37
CA MET A 1 -0.99 11.78 -0.16
C MET A 1 0.34 11.77 -0.91
N LYS A 2 1.39 11.18 -0.33
CA LYS A 2 2.72 11.03 -0.94
C LYS A 2 3.18 9.57 -0.82
N ILE A 3 3.67 8.98 -1.91
CA ILE A 3 4.31 7.66 -1.93
C ILE A 3 5.66 7.84 -2.64
N GLY A 4 6.77 7.72 -1.91
CA GLY A 4 8.09 8.04 -2.46
C GLY A 4 8.14 9.47 -3.03
N LYS A 5 8.49 9.61 -4.32
CA LYS A 5 8.48 10.91 -5.03
C LYS A 5 7.10 11.29 -5.57
N TRP A 6 6.18 10.33 -5.68
CA TRP A 6 4.85 10.54 -6.21
C TRP A 6 3.97 11.30 -5.21
N LYS A 7 3.29 12.35 -5.68
CA LYS A 7 2.41 13.20 -4.86
C LYS A 7 1.08 13.43 -5.56
N ARG A 8 -0.02 13.23 -4.83
CA ARG A 8 -1.38 13.58 -5.29
C ARG A 8 -2.16 14.30 -4.21
N LYS A 9 -2.88 15.34 -4.62
CA LYS A 9 -3.92 16.01 -3.83
C LYS A 9 -5.26 15.28 -4.05
N ASN A 10 -6.19 15.42 -3.11
CA ASN A 10 -7.57 14.92 -3.19
C ASN A 10 -7.65 13.40 -3.43
N VAL A 11 -7.07 12.62 -2.53
CA VAL A 11 -7.17 11.15 -2.54
C VAL A 11 -8.21 10.76 -1.50
N SER A 12 -9.20 9.95 -1.90
CA SER A 12 -10.13 9.32 -0.97
C SER A 12 -9.37 8.29 -0.13
N LEU A 13 -9.44 8.42 1.19
CA LEU A 13 -8.81 7.51 2.14
C LEU A 13 -9.92 6.85 2.96
N VAL A 14 -9.83 5.54 3.13
CA VAL A 14 -10.67 4.80 4.08
C VAL A 14 -9.80 4.47 5.29
N LEU A 15 -10.28 4.83 6.49
CA LEU A 15 -9.67 4.42 7.74
C LEU A 15 -10.27 3.08 8.15
N PHE A 16 -9.41 2.09 8.40
CA PHE A 16 -9.81 0.74 8.77
C PHE A 16 -8.88 0.23 9.87
N ASP A 17 -9.44 -0.42 10.88
CA ASP A 17 -8.65 -1.02 11.96
C ASP A 17 -8.04 -2.34 11.49
N LEU A 18 -6.70 -2.38 11.40
CA LEU A 18 -5.95 -3.57 10.99
C LEU A 18 -5.51 -4.45 12.17
N SER A 19 -5.90 -4.14 13.41
CA SER A 19 -5.46 -4.86 14.60
C SER A 19 -5.76 -6.36 14.53
N HIS A 20 -6.97 -6.74 14.11
CA HIS A 20 -7.34 -8.15 13.98
C HIS A 20 -6.49 -8.88 12.91
N VAL A 21 -6.24 -8.21 11.78
CA VAL A 21 -5.42 -8.76 10.68
C VAL A 21 -3.97 -8.91 11.12
N ASN A 22 -3.40 -7.88 11.74
CA ASN A 22 -2.01 -7.89 12.20
C ASN A 22 -1.78 -8.92 13.33
N ASN A 23 -2.75 -9.12 14.22
CA ASN A 23 -2.69 -10.18 15.23
C ASN A 23 -2.65 -11.57 14.59
N ALA A 24 -3.38 -11.80 13.50
CA ALA A 24 -3.31 -13.05 12.75
C ALA A 24 -1.96 -13.21 12.02
N LEU A 25 -1.45 -12.15 11.38
CA LEU A 25 -0.18 -12.14 10.67
C LEU A 25 1.04 -12.42 11.56
N GLN A 26 1.04 -11.90 12.79
CA GLN A 26 2.10 -12.19 13.76
C GLN A 26 2.18 -13.69 14.11
N ARG A 27 1.07 -14.43 14.08
CA ARG A 27 1.09 -15.89 14.31
C ARG A 27 1.84 -16.65 13.21
N TYR A 28 2.00 -16.05 12.04
CA TYR A 28 2.76 -16.59 10.91
C TYR A 28 4.16 -15.96 10.77
N ASP A 29 4.65 -15.27 11.81
CA ASP A 29 5.94 -14.57 11.82
C ASP A 29 6.12 -13.57 10.66
N THR A 30 5.00 -12.96 10.26
CA THR A 30 4.98 -11.96 9.18
C THR A 30 4.92 -10.55 9.74
N GLN A 31 5.53 -9.61 9.03
CA GLN A 31 5.56 -8.20 9.45
C GLN A 31 4.14 -7.59 9.42
N PRO A 32 3.79 -6.74 10.40
CA PRO A 32 2.49 -6.09 10.44
C PRO A 32 2.30 -5.15 9.24
N ILE A 33 1.07 -5.13 8.73
CA ILE A 33 0.65 -4.24 7.65
C ILE A 33 0.26 -2.89 8.26
N HIS A 34 0.88 -1.82 7.73
CA HIS A 34 0.58 -0.45 8.13
C HIS A 34 -0.58 0.17 7.35
N GLY A 35 -0.91 -0.39 6.19
CA GLY A 35 -1.98 0.09 5.32
C GLY A 35 -2.06 -0.69 4.02
N ILE A 36 -3.19 -0.54 3.32
CA ILE A 36 -3.46 -1.21 2.05
C ILE A 36 -3.51 -0.16 0.95
N ILE A 37 -2.81 -0.39 -0.16
CA ILE A 37 -2.86 0.47 -1.35
C ILE A 37 -3.93 -0.06 -2.29
N GLY A 38 -4.99 0.72 -2.51
CA GLY A 38 -6.07 0.38 -3.43
C GLY A 38 -5.64 0.40 -4.91
N ALA A 39 -6.34 -0.39 -5.72
CA ALA A 39 -6.07 -0.46 -7.16
C ALA A 39 -6.32 0.87 -7.89
N ASP A 40 -7.16 1.75 -7.34
CA ASP A 40 -7.41 3.08 -7.89
C ASP A 40 -6.14 3.97 -7.83
N ILE A 41 -5.36 3.89 -6.75
CA ILE A 41 -4.05 4.56 -6.62
C ILE A 41 -3.07 4.01 -7.63
N LEU A 42 -3.00 2.67 -7.76
CA LEU A 42 -2.12 2.02 -8.72
C LEU A 42 -2.44 2.45 -10.16
N LYS A 43 -3.73 2.51 -10.52
CA LYS A 43 -4.19 2.98 -11.84
C LYS A 43 -3.86 4.46 -12.06
N LYS A 44 -4.13 5.34 -11.09
CA LYS A 44 -3.83 6.78 -11.16
C LYS A 44 -2.34 7.06 -11.34
N GLY A 45 -1.48 6.27 -10.70
CA GLY A 45 -0.02 6.37 -10.81
C GLY A 45 0.58 5.60 -11.99
N LYS A 46 -0.23 4.97 -12.86
CA LYS A 46 0.25 4.08 -13.94
C LYS A 46 1.28 3.08 -13.43
N ALA A 47 0.92 2.41 -12.33
CA ALA A 47 1.84 1.62 -11.53
C ALA A 47 2.44 0.43 -12.29
N ILE A 48 3.72 0.16 -12.03
CA ILE A 48 4.39 -1.09 -12.40
C ILE A 48 4.92 -1.73 -11.12
N ILE A 49 4.51 -2.97 -10.85
CA ILE A 49 4.98 -3.76 -9.71
C ILE A 49 6.03 -4.74 -10.23
N ASP A 50 7.29 -4.47 -9.91
CA ASP A 50 8.42 -5.36 -10.21
C ASP A 50 8.68 -6.26 -9.00
N TYR A 51 8.08 -7.46 -9.00
CA TYR A 51 8.19 -8.43 -7.90
C TYR A 51 9.64 -8.91 -7.66
N PRO A 52 10.43 -9.28 -8.69
CA PRO A 52 11.82 -9.65 -8.49
C PRO A 52 12.65 -8.57 -7.79
N LYS A 53 12.47 -7.29 -8.17
CA LYS A 53 13.18 -6.16 -7.54
C LYS A 53 12.48 -5.61 -6.29
N LYS A 54 11.33 -6.18 -5.91
CA LYS A 54 10.48 -5.69 -4.81
C LYS A 54 10.23 -4.18 -4.90
N THR A 55 10.00 -3.67 -6.11
CA THR A 55 9.91 -2.22 -6.38
C THR A 55 8.56 -1.87 -7.00
N LEU A 56 7.94 -0.80 -6.49
CA LEU A 56 6.74 -0.18 -7.06
C LEU A 56 7.12 1.13 -7.76
N PHE A 57 6.87 1.21 -9.07
CA PHE A 57 7.03 2.44 -9.85
C PHE A 57 5.70 3.15 -9.99
N LEU A 58 5.69 4.48 -9.80
CA LEU A 58 4.54 5.36 -9.99
C LEU A 58 4.99 6.58 -10.81
N LYS A 59 4.21 6.99 -11.81
CA LYS A 59 4.41 8.20 -12.63
C LYS A 59 3.89 9.45 -11.94
#